data_AF-A0A1H0RY02-F1
#
_entry.id   AF-A0A1H0RY02-F1
#
_cell.length_a   1.000
_cell.length_b   1.000
_cell.length_c   1.000
_cell.angle_alpha   90.00
_cell.angle_beta   90.00
_cell.angle_gamma   90.00
#
_symmetry.space_group_name_H-M   'P 1'
#
loop_
_entity.id
_entity.type
_entity.pdbx_description
1 polymer ?
#
loop_
_entity_poly.entity_id
_entity_poly.type
_entity_poly.pdbx_seq_one_letter_code
_entity_poly.pdbx_strand_id
1 'polypeptide(L)'
;MFVFDAELWLWDARRMDTWTFVTLPEDVSDQIRDIATPGAGFGSVKVRVGVGASTWSTSVFPDKQSGCYVLPIKAAVRKKNDISPGDVVEVTVEVV
;
A
#
# COMPACT_ATOMS: atom_id res chain seq x y z
N MET A 1 5.39 -2.81 -13.31
CA MET A 1 4.05 -2.42 -12.84
C MET A 1 3.31 -3.68 -12.45
N PHE A 2 2.74 -3.70 -11.25
CA PHE A 2 1.99 -4.80 -10.67
C PHE A 2 0.53 -4.38 -10.50
N VAL A 3 -0.40 -5.32 -10.68
CA VAL A 3 -1.83 -5.11 -10.48
C VAL A 3 -2.36 -6.27 -9.66
N PHE A 4 -3.09 -5.98 -8.60
CA PHE A 4 -3.62 -6.99 -7.69
C PHE A 4 -4.82 -6.45 -6.91
N ASP A 5 -5.67 -7.35 -6.44
CA ASP A 5 -6.74 -7.03 -5.50
C ASP A 5 -6.22 -7.11 -4.07
N ALA A 6 -6.61 -6.15 -3.24
CA ALA A 6 -6.28 -6.17 -1.81
C ALA A 6 -7.37 -5.56 -0.94
N GLU A 7 -7.56 -6.14 0.24
CA GLU A 7 -8.50 -5.66 1.24
C GLU A 7 -7.92 -4.45 2.00
N LEU A 8 -8.74 -3.39 2.14
CA LEU A 8 -8.40 -2.26 2.99
C LEU A 8 -8.59 -2.64 4.45
N TRP A 9 -7.58 -2.41 5.28
CA TRP A 9 -7.65 -2.68 6.72
C TRP A 9 -7.20 -1.48 7.54
N LEU A 10 -7.74 -1.37 8.76
CA LEU A 10 -7.41 -0.32 9.71
C LEU A 10 -6.23 -0.73 10.57
N TRP A 11 -5.22 0.13 10.65
CA TRP A 11 -4.15 -0.07 11.61
C TRP A 11 -4.60 0.36 13.00
N ASP A 12 -4.69 -0.62 13.91
CA ASP A 12 -5.12 -0.41 15.29
C ASP A 12 -3.94 0.06 16.18
N ALA A 13 -3.58 1.34 16.02
CA ALA A 13 -2.68 2.03 16.94
C ALA A 13 -3.49 3.08 17.70
N ARG A 14 -3.45 2.99 19.04
CA ARG A 14 -4.26 3.78 19.98
C ARG A 14 -4.38 5.26 19.61
N ARG A 15 -5.61 5.67 19.26
CA ARG A 15 -6.20 7.02 19.37
C ARG A 15 -5.54 8.13 18.53
N MET A 16 -6.14 8.39 17.37
CA MET A 16 -6.68 9.70 16.91
C MET A 16 -6.64 9.84 15.38
N ASP A 17 -5.81 9.05 14.69
CA ASP A 17 -5.77 8.96 13.24
C ASP A 17 -5.77 7.49 12.81
N THR A 18 -6.90 6.98 12.32
CA THR A 18 -6.97 5.59 11.85
C THR A 18 -6.34 5.51 10.46
N TRP A 19 -5.07 5.10 10.43
CA TRP A 19 -4.39 4.78 9.18
C TRP A 19 -5.09 3.58 8.53
N THR A 20 -5.24 3.62 7.21
CA THR A 20 -5.79 2.50 6.45
C THR A 20 -4.75 2.06 5.44
N PHE A 21 -4.59 0.76 5.34
CA PHE A 21 -3.57 0.13 4.52
C PHE A 21 -4.20 -0.93 3.64
N VAL A 22 -3.45 -1.33 2.63
CA VAL A 22 -3.58 -2.63 1.99
C VAL A 22 -2.26 -3.37 2.15
N THR A 23 -2.33 -4.69 2.20
CA THR A 23 -1.13 -5.55 2.16
C THR A 23 -0.91 -5.99 0.72
N LEU A 24 0.31 -5.80 0.22
CA LEU A 24 0.68 -6.31 -1.09
C LEU A 24 0.75 -7.84 -1.03
N PRO A 25 0.37 -8.54 -2.11
CA PRO A 25 0.63 -9.97 -2.25
C PRO A 25 2.10 -10.32 -2.02
N GLU A 26 2.36 -11.54 -1.57
CA GLU A 26 3.71 -12.02 -1.26
C GLU A 26 4.63 -11.99 -2.50
N ASP A 27 4.14 -12.50 -3.63
CA ASP A 27 4.86 -12.52 -4.90
C ASP A 27 5.20 -11.12 -5.42
N VAL A 28 4.27 -10.16 -5.27
CA VAL A 28 4.51 -8.75 -5.59
C VAL A 28 5.54 -8.14 -4.63
N SER A 29 5.44 -8.47 -3.34
CA SER A 29 6.36 -7.96 -2.32
C SER A 29 7.78 -8.44 -2.54
N ASP A 30 7.96 -9.70 -2.90
CA ASP A 30 9.27 -10.29 -3.21
C ASP A 30 9.87 -9.70 -4.48
N GLN A 31 9.07 -9.57 -5.55
CA GLN A 31 9.53 -8.92 -6.78
C GLN A 31 9.96 -7.47 -6.54
N ILE A 32 9.22 -6.70 -5.71
CA ILE A 32 9.63 -5.34 -5.33
C ILE A 32 10.95 -5.37 -4.56
N ARG A 33 11.14 -6.33 -3.65
CA ARG A 33 12.36 -6.46 -2.86
C ARG A 33 13.59 -6.76 -3.71
N ASP A 34 13.41 -7.53 -4.79
CA ASP A 34 14.48 -7.91 -5.71
C ASP A 34 14.92 -6.74 -6.62
N ILE A 35 13.98 -5.89 -7.04
CA ILE A 35 14.26 -4.81 -8.01
C ILE A 35 14.54 -3.46 -7.36
N ALA A 36 14.01 -3.21 -6.16
CA ALA A 36 14.10 -1.91 -5.52
C ALA A 36 15.36 -1.80 -4.65
N THR A 37 16.03 -0.66 -4.72
CA THR A 37 16.97 -0.28 -3.67
C THR A 37 16.18 0.38 -2.54
N PRO A 38 16.15 -0.19 -1.32
CA PRO A 38 15.41 0.40 -0.22
C PRO A 38 15.92 1.80 0.09
N GLY A 39 15.00 2.74 0.33
CA GLY A 39 15.37 4.09 0.74
C GLY A 39 16.03 4.12 2.12
N ALA A 40 16.67 5.25 2.47
CA ALA A 40 17.41 5.43 3.72
C ALA A 40 16.57 5.27 5.01
N GLY A 41 15.23 5.21 4.93
CA GLY A 41 14.33 5.04 6.07
C GLY A 41 13.57 3.73 6.04
N PHE A 42 13.67 2.95 7.12
CA PHE A 42 12.82 1.79 7.47
C PHE A 42 12.63 0.71 6.38
N GLY A 43 13.53 0.60 5.41
CA GLY A 43 13.39 -0.35 4.29
C GLY A 43 12.23 -0.01 3.33
N SER A 44 11.76 1.24 3.34
CA SER A 44 10.68 1.70 2.48
C SER A 44 11.10 1.80 1.02
N VAL A 45 10.17 1.53 0.11
CA VAL A 45 10.39 1.61 -1.34
C VAL A 45 9.47 2.66 -1.94
N LYS A 46 10.01 3.52 -2.81
CA LYS A 46 9.22 4.54 -3.52
C LYS A 46 8.41 3.88 -4.63
N VAL A 47 7.13 4.25 -4.70
CA VAL A 47 6.20 3.71 -5.68
C VAL A 47 5.27 4.81 -6.20
N ARG A 48 4.81 4.62 -7.44
CA ARG A 48 3.60 5.22 -7.96
C ARG A 48 2.47 4.21 -7.83
N VAL A 49 1.32 4.68 -7.35
CA VAL A 49 0.18 3.82 -7.00
C VAL A 49 -1.06 4.33 -7.72
N GLY A 50 -1.91 3.41 -8.16
CA GLY A 50 -3.25 3.71 -8.66
C GLY A 50 -4.33 2.90 -7.95
N VAL A 51 -5.45 3.54 -7.64
CA VAL A 51 -6.69 2.92 -7.12
C VAL A 51 -7.87 3.66 -7.74
N GLY A 52 -8.70 2.95 -8.50
CA GLY A 52 -9.80 3.54 -9.27
C GLY A 52 -9.33 4.70 -10.15
N ALA A 53 -9.94 5.89 -9.98
CA ALA A 53 -9.58 7.10 -10.73
C ALA A 53 -8.47 7.95 -10.06
N SER A 54 -7.72 7.39 -9.11
CA SER A 54 -6.71 8.10 -8.34
C SER A 54 -5.33 7.50 -8.59
N THR A 55 -4.36 8.36 -8.93
CA THR A 55 -2.94 7.99 -9.04
C THR A 55 -2.09 8.95 -8.23
N TRP A 56 -1.15 8.43 -7.45
CA TRP A 56 -0.27 9.27 -6.62
C TRP A 56 1.08 8.59 -6.35
N SER A 57 2.09 9.38 -6.00
CA SER A 57 3.39 8.87 -5.54
C SER A 57 3.39 8.71 -4.01
N THR A 58 3.91 7.58 -3.53
CA THR A 58 4.05 7.28 -2.10
C THR A 58 5.17 6.28 -1.86
N SER A 59 5.17 5.61 -0.72
CA SER A 59 6.08 4.52 -0.40
C SER A 59 5.30 3.32 0.14
N VAL A 60 5.81 2.12 -0.15
CA VAL A 60 5.44 0.90 0.57
C VAL A 60 6.43 0.65 1.70
N PHE A 61 5.98 0.01 2.77
CA PHE A 61 6.74 -0.20 3.99
C PHE A 61 6.76 -1.68 4.35
N PRO A 62 7.91 -2.24 4.75
CA PRO A 62 7.95 -3.63 5.16
C PRO A 62 7.18 -3.80 6.47
N ASP A 63 6.24 -4.73 6.48
CA ASP A 63 5.52 -5.12 7.68
C ASP A 63 6.07 -6.45 8.23
N LYS A 64 6.44 -6.45 9.51
CA LYS A 64 7.04 -7.62 10.16
C LYS A 64 6.01 -8.72 10.43
N GLN A 65 4.74 -8.37 10.58
CA GLN A 65 3.70 -9.33 10.93
C GLN A 65 3.30 -10.18 9.73
N SER A 66 3.12 -9.55 8.57
CA SER A 66 2.80 -10.23 7.31
C SER A 66 4.02 -10.69 6.52
N GLY A 67 5.21 -10.15 6.79
CA GLY A 67 6.41 -10.36 5.95
C GLY A 67 6.37 -9.62 4.61
N CYS A 68 5.23 -9.01 4.28
CA CYS A 68 4.95 -8.34 3.02
C CYS A 68 5.14 -6.83 3.13
N TYR A 69 5.02 -6.15 2.00
CA TYR A 69 4.92 -4.69 1.98
C TYR A 69 3.49 -4.25 2.27
N VAL A 70 3.34 -3.19 3.06
CA VAL A 70 2.06 -2.50 3.29
C VAL A 70 2.06 -1.14 2.62
N LEU A 71 0.90 -0.76 2.08
CA LEU A 71 0.68 0.47 1.34
C LEU A 71 -0.38 1.32 2.04
N PRO A 72 -0.05 2.53 2.52
CA PRO A 72 -1.05 3.43 3.08
C PRO A 72 -1.98 3.99 2.00
N ILE A 73 -3.30 3.92 2.26
CA ILE A 73 -4.34 4.51 1.43
C ILE A 73 -4.89 5.77 2.11
N LYS A 74 -4.59 6.94 1.53
CA LYS A 74 -5.00 8.25 2.07
C LYS A 74 -6.52 8.39 2.14
N ALA A 75 -7.02 9.06 3.17
CA ALA A 75 -8.45 9.35 3.33
C ALA A 75 -9.08 10.04 2.10
N ALA A 76 -8.36 10.96 1.45
CA ALA A 76 -8.84 11.62 0.23
C ALA A 76 -9.00 10.67 -0.96
N VAL A 77 -8.11 9.67 -1.09
CA VAL A 77 -8.22 8.62 -2.12
C VAL A 77 -9.41 7.73 -1.84
N ARG A 78 -9.59 7.34 -0.57
CA ARG A 78 -10.74 6.54 -0.13
C ARG A 78 -12.06 7.24 -0.42
N LYS A 79 -12.17 8.51 -0.02
CA LYS A 79 -13.35 9.34 -0.25
C LYS A 79 -13.67 9.53 -1.75
N LYS A 80 -12.64 9.70 -2.59
CA LYS A 80 -12.83 9.91 -4.03
C LYS A 80 -13.31 8.65 -4.76
N ASN A 81 -12.91 7.47 -4.29
CA ASN A 81 -13.26 6.19 -4.89
C ASN A 81 -14.41 5.47 -4.15
N ASP A 82 -14.99 6.10 -3.12
CA ASP A 82 -16.05 5.53 -2.26
C ASP A 82 -15.72 4.16 -1.66
N ILE A 83 -14.51 4.03 -1.09
CA ILE A 83 -14.00 2.79 -0.49
C ILE A 83 -13.71 2.95 1.00
N SER A 84 -13.92 1.87 1.74
CA SER A 84 -13.82 1.78 3.19
C SER A 84 -13.03 0.54 3.62
N PRO A 85 -12.58 0.45 4.89
CA PRO A 85 -11.99 -0.77 5.42
C PRO A 85 -12.97 -1.95 5.32
N GLY A 86 -12.45 -3.11 4.92
CA GLY A 86 -13.21 -4.31 4.57
C GLY A 86 -13.50 -4.44 3.07
N ASP A 87 -13.36 -3.36 2.29
CA ASP A 87 -13.52 -3.43 0.84
C ASP A 87 -12.26 -4.00 0.18
N VAL A 88 -12.46 -4.79 -0.87
CA VAL A 88 -11.39 -5.27 -1.75
C VAL A 88 -11.32 -4.34 -2.96
N VAL A 89 -10.12 -3.85 -3.27
CA VAL A 89 -9.90 -2.93 -4.39
C VAL A 89 -8.75 -3.39 -5.27
N GLU A 90 -8.87 -3.14 -6.58
CA GLU A 90 -7.75 -3.29 -7.51
C GLU A 90 -6.74 -2.15 -7.27
N VAL A 91 -5.49 -2.53 -7.02
CA VAL A 91 -4.37 -1.64 -6.77
C VAL A 91 -3.33 -1.85 -7.85
N THR A 92 -2.84 -0.75 -8.43
CA THR A 92 -1.68 -0.76 -9.31
C THR A 92 -0.47 -0.19 -8.56
N VAL A 93 0.70 -0.83 -8.70
CA VAL A 93 1.96 -0.42 -8.07
C VAL A 93 3.09 -0.44 -9.09
N GLU A 94 3.82 0.66 -9.18
CA GLU A 94 5.02 0.82 -10.02
C GLU A 94 6.16 1.32 -9.14
N VAL A 95 7.28 0.59 -9.10
CA VAL A 95 8.50 1.03 -8.39
C VAL A 95 9.14 2.20 -9.17
N VAL A 96 9.55 3.25 -8.45
CA VAL A 96 10.14 4.49 -9.01
C VAL A 96 11.59 4.65 -8.59
#